data_AF-A0A7X7EDG1-F1
#
_entry.id   AF-A0A7X7EDG1-F1
#
_cell.length_a   1.000
_cell.length_b   1.000
_cell.length_c   1.000
_cell.angle_alpha   90.00
_cell.angle_beta   90.00
_cell.angle_gamma   90.00
#
_symmetry.space_group_name_H-M   'P 1'
#
loop_
_entity.id
_entity.type
_entity.pdbx_description
1 polymer ?
#
loop_
_entity_poly.entity_id
_entity_poly.type
_entity_poly.pdbx_seq_one_letter_code
_entity_poly.pdbx_strand_id
1 'polypeptide(L)'
;MHQDIIKVITGIRRCGKSMLLSLIRDELLQQGVPQSHLLMVNFESFQLKFEKTQKAVYAAIETLVKQAAGSKVYLLFDEIQELEHWERVINACQIDFDCDIYLTGSNAYLLSSELSTYLSGRYIEIPVYPFSFREVWEYGVLNEKTATKEQAFEKYLNLGGLPFIHQNSLSKENARVYLEDVFESVLVKDIVARNKVRDIDTLRRILIYCVANSGRIFSASSIVKYLKHEHLSISLDTLYRYIEYFKASCLVLPVSRFD
;
A
#
# COMPACT_ATOMS: atom_id res chain seq x y z
N MET A 1 12.81 0.26 28.85
CA MET A 1 12.85 0.60 27.41
C MET A 1 11.43 0.81 26.95
N HIS A 2 11.08 2.02 26.52
CA HIS A 2 9.87 2.20 25.72
C HIS A 2 10.18 1.55 24.36
N GLN A 3 9.61 0.39 24.07
CA GLN A 3 9.66 -0.15 22.71
C GLN A 3 8.75 0.71 21.85
N ASP A 4 9.33 1.39 20.86
CA ASP A 4 8.55 2.14 19.90
C ASP A 4 7.69 1.19 19.07
N ILE A 5 6.42 1.55 18.94
CA ILE A 5 5.47 0.83 18.09
C ILE A 5 5.94 0.96 16.64
N ILE A 6 6.00 -0.16 15.89
CA ILE A 6 6.31 -0.14 14.45
C ILE A 6 5.21 0.61 13.71
N LYS A 7 5.58 1.57 12.87
CA LYS A 7 4.64 2.29 12.02
C LYS A 7 4.56 1.58 10.67
N VAL A 8 3.41 0.99 10.35
CA VAL A 8 3.19 0.30 9.08
C VAL A 8 2.25 1.12 8.20
N ILE A 9 2.79 1.68 7.13
CA ILE A 9 2.11 2.53 6.17
C ILE A 9 1.57 1.65 5.03
N THR A 10 0.26 1.45 4.99
CA THR A 10 -0.41 0.63 3.97
C THR A 10 -1.19 1.49 3.00
N GLY A 11 -1.49 0.96 1.81
CA GLY A 11 -2.28 1.68 0.81
C GLY A 11 -1.98 1.19 -0.60
N ILE A 12 -2.87 1.53 -1.54
CA ILE A 12 -2.74 1.12 -2.94
C ILE A 12 -1.42 1.62 -3.57
N ARG A 13 -0.92 0.92 -4.59
CA ARG A 13 0.21 1.41 -5.39
C ARG A 13 -0.03 2.84 -5.88
N ARG A 14 1.05 3.63 -5.90
CA ARG A 14 1.07 5.02 -6.37
C ARG A 14 0.22 6.02 -5.54
N CYS A 15 -0.26 5.66 -4.33
CA CYS A 15 -0.94 6.62 -3.45
C CYS A 15 0.00 7.58 -2.69
N GLY A 16 1.32 7.42 -2.79
CA GLY A 16 2.29 8.34 -2.18
C GLY A 16 3.02 7.82 -0.92
N LYS A 17 2.92 6.53 -0.58
CA LYS A 17 3.60 5.95 0.60
C LYS A 17 5.11 6.19 0.63
N SER A 18 5.82 5.93 -0.47
CA SER A 18 7.27 6.15 -0.56
C SER A 18 7.64 7.63 -0.38
N MET A 19 6.77 8.54 -0.83
CA MET A 19 6.94 9.98 -0.61
C MET A 19 6.72 10.33 0.86
N LEU A 20 5.68 9.78 1.50
CA LEU A 20 5.46 9.94 2.94
C LEU A 20 6.65 9.44 3.76
N LEU A 21 7.23 8.30 3.39
CA LEU A 21 8.43 7.77 4.03
C LEU A 21 9.64 8.71 3.87
N SER A 22 9.79 9.33 2.68
CA SER A 22 10.81 10.35 2.44
C SER A 22 10.59 11.62 3.26
N LEU A 23 9.35 12.06 3.42
CA LEU A 23 9.01 13.21 4.27
C LEU A 23 9.30 12.94 5.74
N ILE A 24 9.03 11.72 6.22
CA ILE A 24 9.39 11.30 7.59
C ILE A 24 10.91 11.36 7.78
N ARG A 25 11.70 10.86 6.82
CA ARG A 25 13.16 10.99 6.85
C ARG A 25 13.60 12.45 6.96
N ASP A 26 13.03 13.31 6.12
CA ASP A 26 13.42 14.72 6.06
C ASP A 26 13.07 15.46 7.35
N GLU A 27 11.91 15.15 7.95
CA GLU A 27 11.51 15.65 9.27
C GLU A 27 12.49 15.20 10.37
N LEU A 28 12.89 13.93 10.39
CA LEU A 28 13.88 13.41 11.35
C LEU A 28 15.23 14.14 11.23
N LEU A 29 15.68 14.38 10.00
CA LEU A 29 16.90 15.16 9.75
C LEU A 29 16.76 16.61 10.25
N GLN A 30 15.61 17.24 10.03
CA GLN A 30 15.32 18.61 10.51
C GLN A 30 15.29 18.69 12.05
N GLN A 31 14.86 17.62 12.71
CA GLN A 31 14.90 17.48 14.17
C GLN A 31 16.31 17.19 14.72
N GLY A 32 17.32 17.10 13.85
CA GLY A 32 18.72 16.91 14.23
C GLY A 32 19.18 15.45 14.31
N VAL A 33 18.39 14.49 13.82
CA VAL A 33 18.86 13.10 13.69
C VAL A 33 19.98 13.04 12.66
N PRO A 34 21.17 12.51 12.99
CA PRO A 34 22.25 12.37 12.03
C PRO A 34 21.88 11.41 10.89
N GLN A 35 22.30 11.72 9.66
CA GLN A 35 22.11 10.82 8.53
C GLN A 35 22.75 9.43 8.76
N SER A 36 23.83 9.36 9.54
CA SER A 36 24.47 8.10 9.94
C SER A 36 23.64 7.23 10.89
N HIS A 37 22.50 7.71 11.39
CA HIS A 37 21.57 6.95 12.24
C HIS A 37 20.32 6.52 11.46
N LEU A 38 20.22 6.86 10.18
CA LEU A 38 19.07 6.61 9.32
C LEU A 38 19.44 5.59 8.25
N LEU A 39 18.64 4.52 8.14
CA LEU A 39 18.71 3.57 7.04
C LEU A 39 17.37 3.57 6.31
N MET A 40 17.36 4.12 5.09
CA MET A 40 16.23 4.06 4.19
C MET A 40 16.52 3.09 3.04
N VAL A 41 15.62 2.13 2.83
CA VAL A 41 15.78 1.06 1.82
C VAL A 41 14.48 0.89 1.05
N ASN A 42 14.56 0.87 -0.28
CA ASN A 42 13.46 0.43 -1.14
C ASN A 42 13.78 -0.95 -1.71
N PHE A 43 12.96 -1.94 -1.36
CA PHE A 43 13.21 -3.34 -1.71
C PHE A 43 12.80 -3.73 -3.14
N GLU A 44 12.12 -2.84 -3.88
CA GLU A 44 11.91 -2.95 -5.33
C GLU A 44 13.08 -2.36 -6.13
N SER A 45 13.99 -1.60 -5.50
CA SER A 45 15.09 -0.92 -6.20
C SER A 45 16.20 -1.90 -6.61
N PHE A 46 16.66 -1.79 -7.86
CA PHE A 46 17.88 -2.47 -8.32
C PHE A 46 19.16 -1.84 -7.75
N GLN A 47 19.08 -0.67 -7.12
CA GLN A 47 20.23 0.06 -6.59
C GLN A 47 20.52 -0.27 -5.12
N LEU A 48 19.99 -1.40 -4.61
CA LEU A 48 20.31 -1.88 -3.28
C LEU A 48 21.83 -2.06 -3.15
N LYS A 49 22.40 -1.48 -2.08
CA LYS A 49 23.85 -1.56 -1.80
C LYS A 49 24.27 -2.92 -1.23
N PHE A 50 23.32 -3.81 -1.00
CA PHE A 50 23.49 -5.13 -0.42
C PHE A 50 22.48 -6.10 -1.03
N GLU A 51 22.73 -7.40 -0.90
CA GLU A 51 21.82 -8.43 -1.39
C GLU A 51 20.46 -8.35 -0.69
N LYS A 52 19.36 -8.58 -1.43
CA LYS A 52 18.01 -8.64 -0.86
C LYS A 52 17.78 -9.95 -0.08
N THR A 53 18.52 -10.13 1.01
CA THR A 53 18.43 -11.29 1.92
C THR A 53 18.35 -10.81 3.36
N GLN A 54 17.67 -11.57 4.22
CA GLN A 54 17.53 -11.25 5.64
C GLN A 54 18.87 -10.99 6.32
N LYS A 55 19.88 -11.82 6.00
CA LYS A 55 21.22 -11.74 6.57
C LYS A 55 21.93 -10.45 6.17
N ALA A 56 21.86 -10.08 4.89
CA ALA A 56 22.50 -8.86 4.39
C ALA A 56 21.82 -7.59 4.93
N VAL A 57 20.48 -7.58 5.00
CA VAL A 57 19.70 -6.49 5.58
C VAL A 57 20.05 -6.32 7.06
N TYR A 58 20.04 -7.41 7.84
CA TYR A 58 20.36 -7.38 9.25
C TYR A 58 21.80 -6.89 9.50
N ALA A 59 22.78 -7.37 8.71
CA ALA A 59 24.16 -6.91 8.80
C ALA A 59 24.34 -5.41 8.47
N ALA A 60 23.55 -4.88 7.52
CA ALA A 60 23.53 -3.45 7.23
C ALA A 60 23.00 -2.63 8.43
N ILE A 61 21.97 -3.13 9.11
CA ILE A 61 21.42 -2.52 10.33
C ILE A 61 22.44 -2.58 11.47
N GLU A 62 23.12 -3.71 11.68
CA GLU A 62 24.18 -3.83 12.69
C GLU A 62 25.31 -2.82 12.46
N THR A 63 25.67 -2.58 11.20
CA THR A 63 26.69 -1.59 10.83
C THR A 63 26.23 -0.18 11.19
N LEU A 64 24.98 0.16 10.91
CA LEU A 64 24.37 1.44 11.29
C LEU A 64 24.34 1.63 12.81
N VAL A 65 23.92 0.61 13.56
CA VAL A 65 23.84 0.66 15.03
C VAL A 65 25.22 0.88 15.65
N LYS A 66 26.26 0.21 15.12
CA LYS A 66 27.65 0.44 15.55
C LYS A 66 28.10 1.88 15.30
N GLN A 67 27.72 2.47 14.16
CA GLN A 67 28.03 3.87 13.82
C GLN A 67 27.29 4.86 14.71
N ALA A 68 26.07 4.54 15.14
CA ALA A 68 25.27 5.36 16.04
C ALA A 68 25.77 5.35 17.50
N ALA A 69 26.75 4.49 17.83
CA ALA A 69 27.45 4.45 19.13
C ALA A 69 26.51 4.44 20.36
N GLY A 70 25.45 3.63 20.29
CA GLY A 70 24.46 3.51 21.37
C GLY A 70 23.31 4.52 21.30
N SER A 71 23.30 5.39 20.29
CA SER A 71 22.15 6.25 19.98
C SER A 71 21.07 5.47 19.22
N LYS A 72 19.82 5.91 19.38
CA LYS A 72 18.68 5.38 18.63
C LYS A 72 18.89 5.51 17.12
N VAL A 73 18.56 4.45 16.38
CA VAL A 73 18.56 4.42 14.91
C VAL A 73 17.15 4.40 14.33
N TYR A 74 17.02 4.79 13.06
CA TYR A 74 15.74 4.91 12.37
C TYR A 74 15.78 4.09 11.08
N LEU A 75 14.88 3.12 10.98
CA LEU A 75 14.79 2.15 9.90
C LEU A 75 13.55 2.43 9.07
N LEU A 76 13.74 2.88 7.83
CA LEU A 76 12.67 3.26 6.91
C LEU A 76 12.69 2.33 5.71
N PHE A 77 11.76 1.39 5.68
CA PHE A 77 11.73 0.32 4.68
C PHE A 77 10.51 0.42 3.78
N ASP A 78 10.78 0.64 2.50
CA ASP A 78 9.78 0.79 1.45
C ASP A 78 9.57 -0.53 0.71
N GLU A 79 8.29 -0.88 0.50
CA GLU A 79 7.84 -2.15 -0.08
C GLU A 79 8.47 -3.38 0.63
N ILE A 80 8.43 -3.39 1.98
CA ILE A 80 9.07 -4.42 2.83
C ILE A 80 8.69 -5.86 2.46
N GLN A 81 7.48 -6.04 1.91
CA GLN A 81 6.97 -7.35 1.50
C GLN A 81 7.74 -7.99 0.33
N GLU A 82 8.63 -7.24 -0.32
CA GLU A 82 9.56 -7.75 -1.32
C GLU A 82 10.77 -8.45 -0.70
N LEU A 83 11.05 -8.24 0.59
CA LEU A 83 12.04 -9.02 1.34
C LEU A 83 11.37 -10.28 1.89
N GLU A 84 11.85 -11.45 1.46
CA GLU A 84 11.34 -12.72 1.97
C GLU A 84 11.62 -12.86 3.47
N HIS A 85 10.62 -13.31 4.21
CA HIS A 85 10.68 -13.48 5.67
C HIS A 85 11.12 -12.22 6.44
N TRP A 86 10.78 -11.03 5.93
CA TRP A 86 11.15 -9.75 6.51
C TRP A 86 10.77 -9.62 8.00
N GLU A 87 9.69 -10.28 8.43
CA GLU A 87 9.17 -10.23 9.79
C GLU A 87 10.19 -10.68 10.85
N ARG A 88 11.06 -11.63 10.49
CA ARG A 88 12.13 -12.11 11.39
C ARG A 88 13.18 -11.04 11.63
N VAL A 89 13.53 -10.29 10.59
CA VAL A 89 14.51 -9.20 10.67
C VAL A 89 13.96 -8.09 11.56
N ILE A 90 12.71 -7.68 11.33
CA ILE A 90 12.07 -6.60 12.11
C ILE A 90 11.91 -6.99 13.58
N ASN A 91 11.50 -8.23 13.86
CA ASN A 91 11.40 -8.73 15.22
C ASN A 91 12.75 -8.78 15.94
N ALA A 92 13.80 -9.25 15.26
CA ALA A 92 15.15 -9.25 15.80
C ALA A 92 15.59 -7.81 16.11
N CYS A 93 15.43 -6.87 15.18
CA CYS A 93 15.80 -5.47 15.38
C CYS A 93 15.11 -4.83 16.60
N GLN A 94 13.81 -5.10 16.82
CA GLN A 94 13.09 -4.62 18.00
C GLN A 94 13.62 -5.17 19.34
N ILE A 95 14.26 -6.34 19.32
CA ILE A 95 14.81 -7.00 20.51
C ILE A 95 16.26 -6.56 20.71
N ASP A 96 17.02 -6.53 19.63
CA ASP A 96 18.48 -6.41 19.66
C ASP A 96 18.95 -4.95 19.67
N PHE A 97 18.15 -4.00 19.17
CA PHE A 97 18.56 -2.61 18.96
C PHE A 97 17.56 -1.58 19.50
N ASP A 98 18.08 -0.42 19.92
CA ASP A 98 17.28 0.79 20.13
C ASP A 98 16.96 1.43 18.77
N CYS A 99 15.80 1.11 18.21
CA CYS A 99 15.42 1.54 16.87
C CYS A 99 13.96 1.98 16.75
N ASP A 100 13.71 2.96 15.88
CA ASP A 100 12.38 3.27 15.35
C ASP A 100 12.20 2.66 13.97
N ILE A 101 11.05 2.05 13.71
CA ILE A 101 10.81 1.28 12.49
C ILE A 101 9.57 1.80 11.77
N TYR A 102 9.77 2.16 10.51
CA TYR A 102 8.74 2.58 9.56
C TYR A 102 8.76 1.64 8.37
N LEU A 103 7.63 1.01 8.09
CA LEU A 103 7.47 0.07 6.99
C LEU A 103 6.42 0.62 6.02
N THR A 104 6.60 0.40 4.73
CA THR A 104 5.52 0.57 3.74
C THR A 104 5.23 -0.75 3.05
N GLY A 105 4.01 -0.87 2.54
CA GLY A 105 3.76 -1.77 1.42
C GLY A 105 2.43 -1.55 0.74
N SER A 106 2.40 -1.95 -0.53
CA SER A 106 1.28 -1.78 -1.44
C SER A 106 0.05 -2.66 -1.13
N ASN A 107 0.15 -3.51 -0.11
CA ASN A 107 -0.86 -4.52 0.19
C ASN A 107 -1.07 -4.60 1.71
N ALA A 108 -2.32 -4.40 2.16
CA ALA A 108 -2.74 -4.53 3.55
C ALA A 108 -2.61 -5.96 4.10
N TYR A 109 -2.35 -6.97 3.25
CA TYR A 109 -1.94 -8.31 3.68
C TYR A 109 -0.72 -8.26 4.60
N LEU A 110 0.16 -7.26 4.47
CA LEU A 110 1.23 -6.99 5.43
C LEU A 110 0.76 -6.99 6.89
N LEU A 111 -0.52 -6.72 7.11
CA LEU A 111 -1.18 -6.61 8.40
C LEU A 111 -2.34 -7.60 8.57
N SER A 112 -2.41 -8.62 7.71
CA SER A 112 -3.33 -9.74 7.85
C SER A 112 -3.14 -10.42 9.21
N SER A 113 -4.14 -11.22 9.64
CA SER A 113 -4.11 -11.95 10.91
C SER A 113 -2.83 -12.79 11.10
N GLU A 114 -2.24 -13.31 10.02
CA GLU A 114 -0.96 -14.03 10.09
C GLU A 114 0.23 -13.10 10.40
N LEU A 115 0.34 -11.94 9.72
CA LEU A 115 1.47 -11.01 9.92
C LEU A 115 1.34 -10.15 11.18
N SER A 116 0.12 -9.85 11.61
CA SER A 116 -0.14 -9.27 12.94
C SER A 116 0.35 -10.17 14.08
N THR A 117 0.30 -11.50 13.89
CA THR A 117 0.84 -12.48 14.84
C THR A 117 2.36 -12.36 14.94
N TYR A 118 3.06 -12.22 13.80
CA TYR A 118 4.51 -12.09 13.78
C TYR A 118 5.00 -10.83 14.48
N LEU A 119 4.33 -9.69 14.32
CA LEU A 119 4.68 -8.47 15.05
C LEU A 119 4.10 -8.44 16.48
N SER A 120 3.30 -9.44 16.85
CA SER A 120 2.70 -9.63 18.18
C SER A 120 1.99 -8.39 18.71
N GLY A 121 1.31 -7.65 17.82
CA GLY A 121 0.61 -6.41 18.16
C GLY A 121 1.51 -5.19 18.42
N ARG A 122 2.83 -5.29 18.23
CA ARG A 122 3.78 -4.16 18.43
C ARG A 122 3.87 -3.25 17.20
N TYR A 123 2.73 -2.98 16.57
CA TYR A 123 2.64 -2.13 15.39
C TYR A 123 1.36 -1.31 15.41
N ILE A 124 1.36 -0.23 14.65
CA ILE A 124 0.20 0.57 14.30
C ILE A 124 0.08 0.64 12.77
N GLU A 125 -1.13 0.39 12.28
CA GLU A 125 -1.45 0.61 10.87
C GLU A 125 -1.74 2.09 10.61
N ILE A 126 -1.13 2.64 9.56
CA ILE A 126 -1.39 3.98 9.06
C ILE A 126 -1.86 3.83 7.61
N PRO A 127 -3.18 3.76 7.37
CA PRO A 127 -3.70 3.62 6.02
C PRO A 127 -3.57 4.94 5.26
N VAL A 128 -2.95 4.89 4.07
CA VAL A 128 -2.79 6.01 3.15
C VAL A 128 -3.69 5.80 1.94
N TYR A 129 -4.63 6.71 1.77
CA TYR A 129 -5.54 6.75 0.63
C TYR A 129 -5.01 7.69 -0.45
N PRO A 130 -5.45 7.52 -1.71
CA PRO A 130 -5.34 8.59 -2.69
C PRO A 130 -5.96 9.88 -2.14
N PHE A 131 -5.54 11.03 -2.66
CA PHE A 131 -6.05 12.32 -2.20
C PHE A 131 -7.57 12.37 -2.26
N SER A 132 -8.18 12.86 -1.19
CA SER A 132 -9.57 13.26 -1.15
C SER A 132 -9.81 14.45 -2.08
N PHE A 133 -11.07 14.67 -2.46
CA PHE A 133 -11.43 15.86 -3.23
C PHE A 133 -11.01 17.16 -2.52
N ARG A 134 -11.11 17.18 -1.18
CA ARG A 134 -10.69 18.32 -0.37
C ARG A 134 -9.21 18.62 -0.56
N GLU A 135 -8.34 17.62 -0.45
CA GLU A 135 -6.90 17.79 -0.65
C GLU A 135 -6.59 18.25 -2.08
N VAL A 136 -7.22 17.63 -3.09
CA VAL A 136 -7.03 18.02 -4.49
C VAL A 136 -7.42 19.48 -4.74
N TRP A 137 -8.51 19.95 -4.12
CA TRP A 137 -8.99 21.32 -4.20
C TRP A 137 -8.08 22.31 -3.45
N GLU A 138 -7.70 21.99 -2.20
CA GLU A 138 -6.89 22.85 -1.33
C GLU A 138 -5.46 23.00 -1.86
N TYR A 139 -4.84 21.92 -2.37
CA TYR A 139 -3.50 21.96 -2.94
C TYR A 139 -3.45 22.48 -4.38
N GLY A 140 -4.60 22.92 -4.90
CA GLY A 140 -4.73 23.55 -6.21
C GLY A 140 -4.33 22.68 -7.39
N VAL A 141 -4.38 21.37 -7.21
CA VAL A 141 -3.92 20.43 -8.23
C VAL A 141 -4.93 20.29 -9.38
N LEU A 142 -6.15 20.80 -9.18
CA LEU A 142 -7.16 21.05 -10.23
C LEU A 142 -7.47 22.54 -10.42
N ASN A 143 -6.73 23.44 -9.78
CA ASN A 143 -6.98 24.89 -9.87
C ASN A 143 -6.40 25.45 -11.17
N GLU A 144 -7.05 25.12 -12.29
CA GLU A 144 -7.17 26.10 -13.35
C GLU A 144 -7.82 27.34 -12.72
N LYS A 145 -7.20 28.51 -12.82
CA LYS A 145 -7.61 29.76 -12.12
C LYS A 145 -9.09 30.15 -12.36
N THR A 146 -9.76 29.50 -13.31
CA THR A 146 -11.12 29.76 -13.78
C THR A 146 -12.11 28.62 -13.52
N ALA A 147 -11.68 27.48 -12.97
CA ALA A 147 -12.57 26.34 -12.75
C ALA A 147 -13.44 26.52 -11.48
N THR A 148 -14.73 26.26 -11.61
CA THR A 148 -15.65 26.18 -10.47
C THR A 148 -15.38 24.92 -9.63
N LYS A 149 -15.82 24.93 -8.37
CA LYS A 149 -15.69 23.77 -7.48
C LYS A 149 -16.44 22.56 -8.01
N GLU A 150 -17.58 22.79 -8.67
CA GLU A 150 -18.41 21.76 -9.29
C GLU A 150 -17.68 21.10 -10.46
N GLN A 151 -17.04 21.87 -11.34
CA GLN A 151 -16.24 21.34 -12.44
C GLN A 151 -15.01 20.56 -11.94
N ALA A 152 -14.35 21.05 -10.89
CA ALA A 152 -13.25 20.33 -10.25
C ALA A 152 -13.73 19.00 -9.64
N PHE A 153 -14.92 18.98 -9.02
CA PHE A 153 -15.49 17.77 -8.45
C PHE A 153 -15.85 16.74 -9.52
N GLU A 154 -16.45 17.16 -10.65
CA GLU A 154 -16.74 16.28 -11.77
C GLU A 154 -15.45 15.67 -12.36
N LYS A 155 -14.39 16.47 -12.49
CA LYS A 155 -13.08 15.98 -12.92
C LYS A 155 -12.51 14.97 -11.91
N TYR A 156 -12.63 15.24 -10.61
CA TYR A 156 -12.22 14.31 -9.55
C TYR A 156 -12.99 12.99 -9.60
N LEU A 157 -14.31 13.00 -9.83
CA LEU A 157 -15.11 11.78 -9.95
C LEU A 157 -14.65 10.88 -11.11
N ASN A 158 -14.15 11.47 -12.19
CA ASN A 158 -13.67 10.74 -13.35
C ASN A 158 -12.20 10.29 -13.23
N LEU A 159 -11.34 11.09 -12.60
CA LEU A 159 -9.89 10.86 -12.55
C LEU A 159 -9.41 10.26 -11.21
N GLY A 160 -10.22 10.35 -10.17
CA GLY A 160 -9.88 9.92 -8.82
C GLY A 160 -8.81 10.80 -8.15
N GLY A 161 -8.22 10.26 -7.07
CA GLY A 161 -7.30 10.98 -6.18
C GLY A 161 -5.82 10.64 -6.34
N LEU A 162 -5.41 9.86 -7.34
CA LEU A 162 -4.02 9.43 -7.42
C LEU A 162 -3.08 10.63 -7.67
N PRO A 163 -2.03 10.83 -6.83
CA PRO A 163 -1.18 12.02 -6.88
C PRO A 163 -0.59 12.34 -8.26
N PHE A 164 -0.15 11.33 -9.01
CA PHE A 164 0.55 11.51 -10.28
C PHE A 164 -0.31 12.20 -11.35
N ILE A 165 -1.61 11.90 -11.39
CA ILE A 165 -2.54 12.47 -12.38
C ILE A 165 -2.59 13.98 -12.23
N HIS A 166 -2.66 14.41 -10.97
CA HIS A 166 -2.84 15.79 -10.61
C HIS A 166 -1.51 16.57 -10.71
N GLN A 167 -0.40 16.02 -10.24
CA GLN A 167 0.92 16.67 -10.32
C GLN A 167 1.40 16.95 -11.76
N ASN A 168 0.98 16.13 -12.72
CA ASN A 168 1.43 16.23 -14.12
C ASN A 168 0.38 16.85 -15.06
N SER A 169 -0.75 17.33 -14.53
CA SER A 169 -1.83 17.94 -15.33
C SER A 169 -2.20 17.12 -16.57
N LEU A 170 -2.34 15.80 -16.40
CA LEU A 170 -2.56 14.88 -17.52
C LEU A 170 -3.87 15.23 -18.26
N SER A 171 -3.85 15.09 -19.59
CA SER A 171 -5.08 15.06 -20.37
C SER A 171 -5.96 13.88 -19.95
N LYS A 172 -7.25 13.93 -20.28
CA LYS A 172 -8.21 12.87 -19.93
C LYS A 172 -7.78 11.50 -20.48
N GLU A 173 -7.26 11.48 -21.71
CA GLU A 173 -6.78 10.28 -22.39
C GLU A 173 -5.54 9.71 -21.68
N ASN A 174 -4.56 10.55 -21.36
CA ASN A 174 -3.33 10.11 -20.68
C ASN A 174 -3.61 9.66 -19.24
N ALA A 175 -4.53 10.34 -18.54
CA ALA A 175 -4.95 9.94 -17.21
C ALA A 175 -5.64 8.58 -17.23
N ARG A 176 -6.46 8.29 -18.25
CA ARG A 176 -7.09 6.98 -18.43
C ARG A 176 -6.05 5.88 -18.64
N VAL A 177 -5.10 6.07 -19.56
CA VAL A 177 -4.02 5.10 -19.80
C VAL A 177 -3.23 4.85 -18.51
N TYR A 178 -2.86 5.92 -17.80
CA TYR A 178 -2.18 5.80 -16.52
C TYR A 178 -2.98 4.99 -15.49
N LEU A 179 -4.28 5.26 -15.36
CA LEU A 179 -5.17 4.54 -14.43
C LEU A 179 -5.30 3.05 -14.79
N GLU A 180 -5.41 2.73 -16.08
CA GLU A 180 -5.42 1.36 -16.58
C GLU A 180 -4.09 0.66 -16.25
N ASP A 181 -2.94 1.32 -16.41
CA ASP A 181 -1.63 0.79 -16.02
C ASP A 181 -1.49 0.57 -14.51
N VAL A 182 -2.03 1.47 -13.68
CA VAL A 182 -2.07 1.27 -12.22
C VAL A 182 -2.89 0.04 -11.89
N PHE A 183 -4.09 -0.05 -12.46
CA PHE A 183 -5.02 -1.15 -12.23
C PHE A 183 -4.39 -2.50 -12.63
N GLU A 184 -3.82 -2.60 -13.82
CA GLU A 184 -3.16 -3.82 -14.30
C GLU A 184 -1.94 -4.17 -13.45
N SER A 185 -1.14 -3.18 -13.01
CA SER A 185 -0.03 -3.44 -12.11
C SER A 185 -0.50 -4.02 -10.77
N VAL A 186 -1.58 -3.48 -10.18
CA VAL A 186 -2.09 -3.98 -8.89
C VAL A 186 -2.67 -5.38 -9.08
N LEU A 187 -3.45 -5.60 -10.14
CA LEU A 187 -4.03 -6.91 -10.46
C LEU A 187 -2.94 -7.97 -10.63
N VAL A 188 -1.92 -7.70 -11.43
CA VAL A 188 -0.88 -8.70 -11.73
C VAL A 188 0.08 -8.88 -10.56
N LYS A 189 0.66 -7.80 -10.03
CA LYS A 189 1.72 -7.90 -9.02
C LYS A 189 1.17 -8.20 -7.63
N ASP A 190 0.14 -7.46 -7.21
CA ASP A 190 -0.29 -7.48 -5.82
C ASP A 190 -1.34 -8.57 -5.54
N ILE A 191 -2.04 -9.03 -6.57
CA ILE A 191 -3.04 -10.09 -6.47
C ILE A 191 -2.55 -11.39 -7.12
N VAL A 192 -2.34 -11.41 -8.44
CA VAL A 192 -2.11 -12.66 -9.19
C VAL A 192 -0.80 -13.32 -8.77
N ALA A 193 0.33 -12.60 -8.85
CA ALA A 193 1.65 -13.16 -8.55
C ALA A 193 1.75 -13.60 -7.08
N ARG A 194 1.26 -12.76 -6.17
CA ARG A 194 1.30 -13.02 -4.72
C ARG A 194 0.45 -14.21 -4.29
N ASN A 195 -0.78 -14.30 -4.78
CA ASN A 195 -1.71 -15.36 -4.38
C ASN A 195 -1.63 -16.59 -5.30
N LYS A 196 -0.70 -16.60 -6.27
CA LYS A 196 -0.52 -17.66 -7.28
C LYS A 196 -1.84 -18.00 -7.98
N VAL A 197 -2.61 -16.96 -8.31
CA VAL A 197 -3.93 -17.11 -8.94
C VAL A 197 -3.75 -17.69 -10.34
N ARG A 198 -4.40 -18.83 -10.59
CA ARG A 198 -4.36 -19.49 -11.91
C ARG A 198 -5.40 -18.93 -12.87
N ASP A 199 -6.61 -18.69 -12.38
CA ASP A 199 -7.73 -18.22 -13.19
C ASP A 199 -7.87 -16.69 -13.10
N ILE A 200 -7.10 -16.00 -13.93
CA ILE A 200 -7.03 -14.54 -13.96
C ILE A 200 -8.30 -13.94 -14.58
N ASP A 201 -8.93 -14.62 -15.55
CA ASP A 201 -10.14 -14.12 -16.20
C ASP A 201 -11.31 -14.06 -15.21
N THR A 202 -11.54 -15.15 -14.47
CA THR A 202 -12.55 -15.20 -13.42
C THR A 202 -12.31 -14.13 -12.35
N LEU A 203 -11.06 -13.99 -11.89
CA LEU A 203 -10.67 -12.95 -10.94
C LEU A 203 -11.02 -11.55 -11.45
N ARG A 204 -10.62 -11.23 -12.69
CA ARG A 204 -10.86 -9.91 -13.30
C ARG A 204 -12.35 -9.63 -13.45
N ARG A 205 -13.16 -10.61 -13.87
CA ARG A 205 -14.62 -10.44 -14.00
C ARG A 205 -15.29 -10.14 -12.66
N ILE A 206 -14.89 -10.85 -11.59
CA ILE A 206 -15.41 -10.60 -10.25
C ILE A 206 -15.02 -9.19 -9.77
N LEU A 207 -13.77 -8.78 -10.00
CA LEU A 207 -13.31 -7.43 -9.65
C LEU A 207 -14.13 -6.34 -10.38
N ILE A 208 -14.32 -6.48 -11.70
CA ILE A 208 -15.15 -5.57 -12.49
C ILE A 208 -16.58 -5.52 -11.96
N TYR A 209 -17.16 -6.67 -11.60
CA TYR A 209 -18.49 -6.73 -11.00
C TYR A 209 -18.55 -5.96 -9.68
N CYS A 210 -17.57 -6.14 -8.78
CA CYS A 210 -17.48 -5.42 -7.52
C CYS A 210 -17.39 -3.90 -7.74
N VAL A 211 -16.55 -3.45 -8.67
CA VAL A 211 -16.39 -2.03 -9.01
C VAL A 211 -17.68 -1.46 -9.59
N ALA A 212 -18.32 -2.15 -10.53
CA ALA A 212 -19.57 -1.72 -11.17
C ALA A 212 -20.77 -1.63 -10.19
N ASN A 213 -20.69 -2.33 -9.05
CA ASN A 213 -21.70 -2.34 -8.01
C ASN A 213 -21.22 -1.66 -6.72
N SER A 214 -20.21 -0.78 -6.81
CA SER A 214 -19.73 0.01 -5.68
C SER A 214 -20.89 0.79 -5.03
N GLY A 215 -20.96 0.74 -3.70
CA GLY A 215 -22.03 1.40 -2.93
C GLY A 215 -23.38 0.66 -2.91
N ARG A 216 -23.49 -0.52 -3.51
CA ARG A 216 -24.70 -1.37 -3.42
C ARG A 216 -24.52 -2.49 -2.39
N ILE A 217 -25.61 -2.79 -1.68
CA ILE A 217 -25.68 -3.97 -0.82
C ILE A 217 -25.79 -5.21 -1.71
N PHE A 218 -24.98 -6.23 -1.43
CA PHE A 218 -25.07 -7.52 -2.12
C PHE A 218 -24.94 -8.69 -1.14
N SER A 219 -25.45 -9.86 -1.54
CA SER A 219 -25.14 -11.13 -0.90
C SER A 219 -24.20 -11.92 -1.80
N ALA A 220 -23.26 -12.68 -1.23
CA ALA A 220 -22.35 -13.51 -2.01
C ALA A 220 -23.11 -14.52 -2.90
N SER A 221 -24.23 -15.06 -2.40
CA SER A 221 -25.15 -15.92 -3.17
C SER A 221 -25.72 -15.23 -4.41
N SER A 222 -26.07 -13.95 -4.32
CA SER A 222 -26.58 -13.19 -5.46
C SER A 222 -25.51 -13.01 -6.54
N ILE A 223 -24.26 -12.75 -6.14
CA ILE A 223 -23.13 -12.61 -7.07
C ILE A 223 -22.87 -13.94 -7.79
N VAL A 224 -22.78 -15.05 -7.07
CA VAL A 224 -22.54 -16.37 -7.68
C VAL A 224 -23.65 -16.72 -8.69
N LYS A 225 -24.91 -16.44 -8.35
CA LYS A 225 -26.04 -16.66 -9.26
C LYS A 225 -25.94 -15.79 -10.51
N TYR A 226 -25.63 -14.50 -10.36
CA TYR A 226 -25.44 -13.58 -11.47
C TYR A 226 -24.31 -14.05 -12.40
N LEU A 227 -23.14 -14.39 -11.85
CA LEU A 227 -22.00 -14.84 -12.64
C LEU A 227 -22.31 -16.15 -13.38
N LYS A 228 -23.08 -17.06 -12.76
CA LYS A 228 -23.54 -18.28 -13.44
C LYS A 228 -24.41 -17.99 -14.66
N HIS A 229 -25.23 -16.93 -14.63
CA HIS A 229 -25.99 -16.48 -15.80
C HIS A 229 -25.09 -15.89 -16.89
N GLU A 230 -23.99 -15.24 -16.52
CA GLU A 230 -22.94 -14.74 -17.42
C GLU A 230 -21.95 -15.86 -17.86
N HIS A 231 -22.36 -17.12 -17.79
CA HIS A 231 -21.56 -18.30 -18.13
C HIS A 231 -20.27 -18.49 -17.31
N LEU A 232 -20.20 -17.89 -16.11
CA LEU A 232 -19.08 -18.00 -15.19
C LEU A 232 -19.50 -18.71 -13.89
N SER A 233 -19.23 -20.01 -13.80
CA SER A 233 -19.58 -20.80 -12.61
C SER A 233 -18.44 -20.80 -11.59
N ILE A 234 -18.69 -20.24 -10.41
CA ILE A 234 -17.74 -20.21 -9.28
C ILE A 234 -18.40 -20.69 -7.98
N SER A 235 -17.59 -21.16 -7.04
CA SER A 235 -18.06 -21.43 -5.67
C SER A 235 -18.09 -20.15 -4.82
N LEU A 236 -18.90 -20.16 -3.76
CA LEU A 236 -18.91 -19.08 -2.76
C LEU A 236 -17.53 -18.87 -2.14
N ASP A 237 -16.82 -19.95 -1.81
CA ASP A 237 -15.47 -19.88 -1.25
C ASP A 237 -14.48 -19.19 -2.19
N THR A 238 -14.62 -19.41 -3.50
CA THR A 238 -13.77 -18.75 -4.50
C THR A 238 -14.07 -17.25 -4.59
N LEU A 239 -15.35 -16.89 -4.56
CA LEU A 239 -15.78 -15.49 -4.53
C LEU A 239 -15.22 -14.77 -3.29
N TYR A 240 -15.43 -15.32 -2.09
CA TYR A 240 -14.94 -14.74 -0.85
C TYR A 240 -13.42 -14.61 -0.84
N ARG A 241 -12.72 -15.65 -1.29
CA ARG A 241 -11.26 -15.64 -1.39
C ARG A 241 -10.76 -14.51 -2.30
N TYR A 242 -11.40 -14.30 -3.46
CA TYR A 242 -11.02 -13.21 -4.37
C TYR A 242 -11.38 -11.83 -3.82
N ILE A 243 -12.52 -11.68 -3.12
CA ILE A 243 -12.85 -10.44 -2.42
C ILE A 243 -11.77 -10.11 -1.37
N GLU A 244 -11.31 -11.10 -0.60
CA GLU A 244 -10.21 -10.89 0.35
C GLU A 244 -8.90 -10.50 -0.36
N TYR A 245 -8.62 -11.03 -1.56
CA TYR A 245 -7.46 -10.58 -2.34
C TYR A 245 -7.58 -9.11 -2.78
N PHE A 246 -8.76 -8.67 -3.21
CA PHE A 246 -9.01 -7.27 -3.61
C PHE A 246 -8.94 -6.31 -2.43
N LYS A 247 -9.41 -6.77 -1.27
CA LYS A 247 -9.30 -6.04 0.00
C LYS A 247 -7.85 -5.90 0.43
N ALA A 248 -7.11 -7.00 0.40
CA ALA A 248 -5.69 -7.02 0.71
C ALA A 248 -4.89 -6.07 -0.20
N SER A 249 -5.18 -6.04 -1.51
CA SER A 249 -4.51 -5.12 -2.44
C SER A 249 -5.00 -3.66 -2.36
N CYS A 250 -5.85 -3.32 -1.39
CA CYS A 250 -6.47 -2.00 -1.22
C CYS A 250 -7.28 -1.53 -2.44
N LEU A 251 -7.74 -2.43 -3.31
CA LEU A 251 -8.59 -2.10 -4.47
C LEU A 251 -10.06 -1.99 -4.08
N VAL A 252 -10.51 -2.83 -3.15
CA VAL A 252 -11.90 -2.88 -2.70
C VAL A 252 -11.94 -2.73 -1.19
N LEU A 253 -12.76 -1.79 -0.71
CA LEU A 253 -12.99 -1.59 0.72
C LEU A 253 -14.41 -2.07 1.05
N PRO A 254 -14.58 -3.28 1.61
CA PRO A 254 -15.90 -3.76 1.98
C PRO A 254 -16.43 -2.96 3.17
N VAL A 255 -17.67 -2.50 3.04
CA VAL A 255 -18.40 -1.85 4.15
C VAL A 255 -19.40 -2.86 4.66
N SER A 256 -19.25 -3.26 5.92
CA SER A 256 -20.24 -4.14 6.56
C SER A 256 -21.53 -3.36 6.74
N ARG A 257 -22.66 -4.02 6.49
CA ARG A 257 -23.96 -3.47 6.86
C ARG A 257 -24.00 -3.39 8.38
N PHE A 258 -24.22 -2.20 8.92
CA PHE A 258 -24.61 -2.05 10.31
C PHE A 258 -26.07 -2.48 10.40
N ASP A 259 -26.30 -3.67 10.96
CA ASP A 259 -27.61 -4.17 11.32
C ASP A 259 -27.90 -3.80 12.79
#